data_AF-A0A8H5QTN5-F1
#
_entry.id   AF-A0A8H5QTN5-F1
#
_cell.length_a   1.000
_cell.length_b   1.000
_cell.length_c   1.000
_cell.angle_alpha   90.00
_cell.angle_beta   90.00
_cell.angle_gamma   90.00
#
_symmetry.space_group_name_H-M   'P 1'
#
loop_
_entity.id
_entity.type
_entity.pdbx_description
1 polymer ?
#
loop_
_entity_poly.entity_id
_entity_poly.type
_entity_poly.pdbx_seq_one_letter_code
_entity_poly.pdbx_strand_id
1 'polypeptide(L)'
;MNEERREQIAAALRRYRETVLQHNLFLLRTLVEKVEAEPIPPNCTEPAAQSLRMQAIQELIEVPESIEAPREILDESVIPSLISSASLEGVDDDPVNLSLRREYFNGIKASIAERGVEVAEFPPSDLEYLCTLVSGITGPGLPFHRETSQIDFITPLRPGKMKAMIQAVGVPAGSDAAGDHNQLTGLWGDWEIAIVFKIGGGPRGWGGSYALYSRNEDNEQWKWRYGVHDEEWCSDVYDSVEEFLGFYAHFNEQTEEDLEDDITSLEGLV
;
A
#
# COMPACT_ATOMS: atom_id res chain seq x y z
N MET A 1 25.31 0.09 4.75
CA MET A 1 24.90 0.46 3.38
C MET A 1 25.71 1.66 2.89
N ASN A 2 26.15 1.66 1.63
CA ASN A 2 26.91 2.76 1.01
C ASN A 2 25.97 3.82 0.40
N GLU A 3 26.53 4.94 -0.06
CA GLU A 3 25.73 6.05 -0.60
C GLU A 3 25.06 5.70 -1.93
N GLU A 4 25.75 4.96 -2.80
CA GLU A 4 25.19 4.49 -4.07
C GLU A 4 23.89 3.69 -3.88
N ARG A 5 23.85 2.78 -2.91
CA ARG A 5 22.65 1.99 -2.61
C ARG A 5 21.52 2.86 -2.05
N ARG A 6 21.85 3.89 -1.26
CA ARG A 6 20.85 4.86 -0.76
C ARG A 6 20.22 5.65 -1.89
N GLU A 7 21.06 6.12 -2.83
CA GLU A 7 20.60 6.85 -4.01
C GLU A 7 19.70 5.98 -4.90
N GLN A 8 20.01 4.69 -5.06
CA GLN A 8 19.18 3.73 -5.80
C GLN A 8 17.79 3.57 -5.16
N ILE A 9 17.71 3.35 -3.85
CA ILE A 9 16.43 3.22 -3.12
C ILE A 9 15.61 4.51 -3.22
N ALA A 10 16.25 5.67 -3.01
CA ALA A 10 15.58 6.96 -3.10
C ALA A 10 15.09 7.25 -4.53
N ALA A 11 15.85 6.85 -5.56
CA ALA A 11 15.45 6.98 -6.95
C ALA A 11 14.28 6.04 -7.30
N ALA A 12 14.28 4.81 -6.80
CA ALA A 12 13.18 3.87 -7.00
C ALA A 12 11.88 4.37 -6.34
N LEU A 13 11.96 4.85 -5.10
CA LEU A 13 10.82 5.46 -4.41
C LEU A 13 10.28 6.67 -5.18
N ARG A 14 11.15 7.52 -5.74
CA ARG A 14 10.72 8.66 -6.56
C ARG A 14 9.98 8.20 -7.81
N ARG A 15 10.49 7.19 -8.52
CA ARG A 15 9.81 6.63 -9.71
C ARG A 15 8.46 6.03 -9.34
N TYR A 16 8.38 5.34 -8.21
CA TYR A 16 7.11 4.83 -7.67
C TYR A 16 6.11 5.98 -7.47
N ARG A 17 6.51 7.04 -6.76
CA ARG A 17 5.65 8.22 -6.52
C ARG A 17 5.18 8.87 -7.82
N GLU A 18 6.08 9.07 -8.77
CA GLU A 18 5.77 9.67 -10.08
C GLU A 18 4.78 8.79 -10.87
N THR A 19 4.96 7.47 -10.87
CA THR A 19 4.09 6.52 -11.58
C THR A 19 2.70 6.51 -10.97
N VAL A 20 2.60 6.35 -9.65
CA VAL A 20 1.33 6.32 -8.94
C VAL A 20 0.60 7.66 -9.03
N LEU A 21 1.32 8.79 -8.93
CA LEU A 21 0.73 10.11 -9.10
C LEU A 21 0.11 10.29 -10.49
N GLN A 22 0.82 9.86 -11.55
CA GLN A 22 0.29 9.95 -12.92
C GLN A 22 -0.99 9.15 -13.08
N HIS A 23 -1.01 7.91 -12.57
CA HIS A 23 -2.18 7.05 -12.59
C HIS A 23 -3.35 7.66 -11.78
N ASN A 24 -3.11 8.11 -10.56
CA ASN A 24 -4.15 8.66 -9.69
C ASN A 24 -4.71 10.00 -10.20
N LEU A 25 -3.88 10.85 -10.83
CA LEU A 25 -4.37 12.06 -11.48
C LEU A 25 -5.21 11.76 -12.74
N PHE A 26 -4.91 10.67 -13.44
CA PHE A 26 -5.74 10.18 -14.53
C PHE A 26 -7.11 9.71 -14.01
N LEU A 27 -7.14 8.92 -12.94
CA LEU A 27 -8.38 8.50 -12.29
C LEU A 27 -9.19 9.68 -11.74
N LEU A 28 -8.55 10.67 -11.13
CA LEU A 28 -9.22 11.86 -10.62
C LEU A 28 -9.93 12.64 -11.73
N ARG A 29 -9.30 12.78 -12.92
CA ARG A 29 -9.94 13.40 -14.08
C ARG A 29 -11.13 12.58 -14.57
N THR A 30 -10.95 11.27 -14.65
CA THR A 30 -11.99 10.32 -15.08
C THR A 30 -13.19 10.36 -14.14
N LEU A 31 -12.95 10.42 -12.82
CA LEU A 31 -13.98 10.57 -11.80
C LEU A 31 -14.81 11.83 -12.03
N VAL A 32 -14.15 12.99 -12.17
CA VAL A 32 -14.84 14.26 -12.42
C VAL A 32 -15.66 14.20 -13.70
N GLU A 33 -15.10 13.68 -14.79
CA GLU A 33 -15.80 13.56 -16.08
C GLU A 33 -17.03 12.65 -16.00
N LYS A 34 -16.93 11.51 -15.31
CA LYS A 34 -18.05 10.57 -15.14
C LYS A 34 -19.16 11.16 -14.28
N VAL A 35 -18.81 11.75 -13.13
CA VAL A 35 -19.78 12.37 -12.23
C VAL A 35 -20.47 13.58 -12.88
N GLU A 36 -19.76 14.38 -13.69
CA GLU A 36 -20.37 15.47 -14.45
C GLU A 36 -21.34 14.96 -15.54
N ALA A 37 -21.04 13.80 -16.14
CA ALA A 37 -21.86 13.18 -17.16
C ALA A 37 -23.13 12.48 -16.63
N GLU A 38 -23.20 12.22 -15.32
CA GLU A 38 -24.36 11.58 -14.71
C GLU A 38 -25.66 12.36 -14.96
N PRO A 39 -26.76 11.66 -15.30
CA PRO A 39 -28.03 12.30 -15.60
C PRO A 39 -28.62 12.94 -14.34
N ILE A 40 -29.21 14.13 -14.51
CA ILE A 40 -29.90 14.83 -13.43
C ILE A 40 -31.15 14.02 -13.04
N PRO A 41 -31.33 13.68 -11.75
CA PRO A 41 -32.53 12.96 -11.32
C PRO A 41 -33.81 13.73 -11.66
N PRO A 42 -34.93 13.06 -12.03
CA PRO A 42 -36.14 13.71 -12.59
C PRO A 42 -36.80 14.79 -11.71
N ASN A 43 -36.50 14.82 -10.41
CA ASN A 43 -37.05 15.78 -9.44
C ASN A 43 -35.98 16.74 -8.86
N CYS A 44 -34.81 16.80 -9.48
CA CYS A 44 -33.67 17.57 -8.99
C CYS A 44 -33.46 18.84 -9.85
N THR A 45 -33.09 19.94 -9.20
CA THR A 45 -32.66 21.16 -9.89
C THR A 45 -31.16 21.10 -10.17
N GLU A 46 -30.64 21.89 -11.13
CA GLU A 46 -29.20 21.90 -11.41
C GLU A 46 -28.33 22.18 -10.16
N PRO A 47 -28.65 23.17 -9.29
CA PRO A 47 -27.85 23.39 -8.09
C PRO A 47 -27.88 22.21 -7.12
N ALA A 48 -29.03 21.54 -6.99
CA ALA A 48 -29.14 20.35 -6.16
C ALA A 48 -28.35 19.17 -6.77
N ALA A 49 -28.39 19.01 -8.09
CA ALA A 49 -27.59 18.01 -8.80
C ALA A 49 -26.09 18.26 -8.64
N GLN A 50 -25.65 19.53 -8.67
CA GLN A 50 -24.26 19.88 -8.40
C GLN A 50 -23.83 19.50 -6.97
N SER A 51 -24.68 19.71 -5.97
CA SER A 51 -24.40 19.24 -4.60
C SER A 51 -24.30 17.71 -4.52
N LEU A 52 -25.18 16.98 -5.21
CA LEU A 52 -25.12 15.51 -5.27
C LEU A 52 -23.85 15.02 -5.97
N ARG A 53 -23.42 15.68 -7.04
CA ARG A 53 -22.15 15.39 -7.73
C ARG A 53 -20.95 15.57 -6.81
N MET A 54 -20.91 16.68 -6.05
CA MET A 54 -19.86 16.89 -5.06
C MET A 54 -19.89 15.82 -3.96
N GLN A 55 -21.08 15.43 -3.50
CA GLN A 55 -21.23 14.36 -2.53
C GLN A 55 -20.69 13.02 -3.07
N ALA A 56 -21.03 12.64 -4.31
CA ALA A 56 -20.51 11.42 -4.93
C ALA A 56 -18.98 11.40 -5.01
N ILE A 57 -18.34 12.55 -5.29
CA ILE A 57 -16.87 12.64 -5.30
C ILE A 57 -16.31 12.56 -3.87
N GLN A 58 -16.95 13.19 -2.90
CA GLN A 58 -16.52 13.20 -1.50
C GLN A 58 -16.61 11.83 -0.83
N GLU A 59 -17.44 10.91 -1.34
CA GLU A 59 -17.43 9.51 -0.91
C GLU A 59 -16.13 8.77 -1.31
N LEU A 60 -15.42 9.26 -2.34
CA LEU A 60 -14.23 8.60 -2.91
C LEU A 60 -12.91 9.28 -2.55
N ILE A 61 -12.93 10.60 -2.37
CA ILE A 61 -11.75 11.41 -2.07
C ILE A 61 -12.14 12.61 -1.20
N GLU A 62 -11.31 12.93 -0.20
CA GLU A 62 -11.48 14.13 0.59
C GLU A 62 -11.14 15.37 -0.25
N VAL A 63 -12.15 16.23 -0.44
CA VAL A 63 -12.03 17.49 -1.20
C VAL A 63 -12.07 18.68 -0.23
N PRO A 64 -11.22 19.71 -0.42
CA PRO A 64 -11.26 20.91 0.43
C PRO A 64 -12.64 21.59 0.42
N GLU A 65 -13.09 22.07 1.59
CA GLU A 65 -14.41 22.70 1.77
C GLU A 65 -14.66 23.92 0.87
N SER A 66 -13.60 24.56 0.37
CA SER A 66 -13.70 25.73 -0.52
C SER A 66 -14.10 25.38 -1.96
N ILE A 67 -14.14 24.10 -2.31
CA ILE A 67 -14.45 23.62 -3.66
C ILE A 67 -15.93 23.29 -3.73
N GLU A 68 -16.66 23.97 -4.62
CA GLU A 68 -18.12 23.86 -4.73
C GLU A 68 -18.58 23.16 -6.01
N ALA A 69 -17.67 22.97 -6.99
CA ALA A 69 -17.97 22.32 -8.25
C ALA A 69 -16.98 21.19 -8.57
N PRO A 70 -17.44 20.07 -9.17
CA PRO A 70 -16.57 18.96 -9.56
C PRO A 70 -15.36 19.40 -10.40
N ARG A 71 -15.58 20.31 -11.36
CA ARG A 71 -14.51 20.79 -12.25
C ARG A 71 -13.35 21.48 -11.53
N GLU A 72 -13.63 22.20 -10.44
CA GLU A 72 -12.64 22.97 -9.68
C GLU A 72 -11.61 22.07 -8.99
N ILE A 73 -11.93 20.79 -8.77
CA ILE A 73 -11.00 19.78 -8.23
C ILE A 73 -9.77 19.62 -9.14
N LEU A 74 -9.94 19.84 -10.44
CA LEU A 74 -8.88 19.70 -11.43
C LEU A 74 -8.05 20.98 -11.62
N ASP A 75 -8.33 22.04 -10.88
CA ASP A 75 -7.61 23.30 -10.98
C ASP A 75 -6.17 23.16 -10.49
N GLU A 76 -5.23 23.77 -11.20
CA GLU A 76 -3.79 23.72 -10.89
C GLU A 76 -3.46 24.23 -9.48
N SER A 77 -4.30 25.11 -8.92
CA SER A 77 -4.16 25.61 -7.55
C SER A 77 -4.64 24.62 -6.48
N VAL A 78 -5.47 23.65 -6.84
CA VAL A 78 -6.10 22.68 -5.92
C VAL A 78 -5.32 21.37 -5.88
N ILE A 79 -4.83 20.92 -7.04
CA ILE A 79 -4.10 19.66 -7.19
C ILE A 79 -2.97 19.47 -6.17
N PRO A 80 -2.07 20.45 -5.90
CA PRO A 80 -1.01 20.24 -4.90
C PRO A 80 -1.53 19.93 -3.49
N SER A 81 -2.66 20.53 -3.10
CA SER A 81 -3.28 20.23 -1.81
C SER A 81 -3.85 18.82 -1.78
N LEU A 82 -4.54 18.41 -2.86
CA LEU A 82 -5.11 17.07 -2.99
C LEU A 82 -4.04 15.99 -3.03
N ILE A 83 -2.92 16.23 -3.72
CA ILE A 83 -1.79 15.30 -3.73
C ILE A 83 -1.38 14.93 -2.31
N SER A 84 -1.33 15.94 -1.43
CA SER A 84 -0.91 15.72 -0.06
C SER A 84 -2.03 15.14 0.81
N SER A 85 -3.20 15.78 0.85
CA SER A 85 -4.30 15.37 1.74
C SER A 85 -4.86 14.00 1.39
N ALA A 86 -4.88 13.64 0.10
CA ALA A 86 -5.35 12.36 -0.40
C ALA A 86 -4.20 11.40 -0.74
N SER A 87 -2.95 11.72 -0.40
CA SER A 87 -1.79 10.84 -0.64
C SER A 87 -1.71 10.31 -2.09
N LEU A 88 -1.94 11.16 -3.10
CA LEU A 88 -2.09 10.73 -4.49
C LEU A 88 -0.81 10.15 -5.10
N GLU A 89 0.35 10.35 -4.47
CA GLU A 89 1.62 9.71 -4.87
C GLU A 89 1.78 8.28 -4.30
N GLY A 90 0.73 7.71 -3.66
CA GLY A 90 0.76 6.35 -3.11
C GLY A 90 1.64 6.20 -1.86
N VAL A 91 1.89 7.30 -1.15
CA VAL A 91 2.70 7.37 0.07
C VAL A 91 1.93 8.14 1.13
N ASP A 92 2.06 7.71 2.37
CA ASP A 92 1.51 8.44 3.51
C ASP A 92 2.38 9.68 3.78
N ASP A 93 1.73 10.82 4.01
CA ASP A 93 2.36 12.12 4.18
C ASP A 93 2.67 12.46 5.65
N ASP A 94 2.35 11.57 6.60
CA ASP A 94 2.71 11.77 8.00
C ASP A 94 4.25 11.91 8.14
N PRO A 95 4.73 12.73 9.08
CA PRO A 95 6.16 12.81 9.37
C PRO A 95 6.76 11.45 9.77
N VAL A 96 7.93 11.13 9.23
CA VAL A 96 8.66 9.91 9.59
C VAL A 96 9.04 9.91 11.08
N ASN A 97 8.52 8.95 11.83
CA ASN A 97 8.87 8.75 13.23
C ASN A 97 9.92 7.64 13.40
N LEU A 98 11.19 8.03 13.37
CA LEU A 98 12.33 7.11 13.49
C LEU A 98 12.37 6.37 14.84
N SER A 99 11.89 6.99 15.93
CA SER A 99 11.86 6.34 17.24
C SER A 99 10.86 5.18 17.24
N LEU A 100 9.68 5.41 16.66
CA LEU A 100 8.64 4.40 16.55
C LEU A 100 9.04 3.26 15.61
N ARG A 101 9.69 3.59 14.48
CA ARG A 101 10.25 2.58 13.56
C ARG A 101 11.31 1.71 14.23
N ARG A 102 12.16 2.30 15.07
CA ARG A 102 13.15 1.54 15.86
C ARG A 102 12.49 0.62 16.88
N GLU A 103 11.43 1.07 17.55
CA GLU A 103 10.65 0.23 18.46
C GLU A 103 10.02 -0.95 17.73
N TYR A 104 9.41 -0.70 16.57
CA TYR A 104 8.85 -1.73 15.70
C TYR A 104 9.87 -2.81 15.30
N PHE A 105 11.02 -2.42 14.76
CA PHE A 105 12.07 -3.39 14.39
C PHE A 105 12.66 -4.10 15.61
N ASN A 106 12.85 -3.43 16.74
CA ASN A 106 13.30 -4.11 17.96
C ASN A 106 12.30 -5.17 18.44
N GLY A 107 10.99 -4.89 18.33
CA GLY A 107 9.93 -5.84 18.64
C GLY A 107 10.01 -7.07 17.74
N ILE A 108 10.10 -6.87 16.42
CA ILE A 108 10.26 -7.99 15.47
C ILE A 108 11.52 -8.80 15.77
N LYS A 109 12.65 -8.14 16.01
CA LYS A 109 13.91 -8.81 16.34
C LYS A 109 13.78 -9.72 17.55
N ALA A 110 13.07 -9.26 18.60
CA ALA A 110 12.77 -10.08 19.77
C ALA A 110 11.90 -11.30 19.40
N SER A 111 10.84 -11.09 18.61
CA SER A 111 9.96 -12.18 18.15
C SER A 111 10.66 -13.20 17.24
N ILE A 112 11.63 -12.78 16.43
CA ILE A 112 12.48 -13.70 15.64
C ILE A 112 13.34 -14.54 16.58
N ALA A 113 13.97 -13.91 17.59
CA ALA A 113 14.81 -14.62 18.56
C ALA A 113 14.02 -15.63 19.42
N GLU A 114 12.78 -15.30 19.81
CA GLU A 114 11.88 -16.21 20.51
C GLU A 114 11.54 -17.48 19.70
N ARG A 115 11.58 -17.37 18.36
CA ARG A 115 11.37 -18.49 17.43
C ARG A 115 12.65 -19.29 17.15
N GLY A 116 13.79 -18.89 17.71
CA GLY A 116 15.07 -19.60 17.57
C GLY A 116 15.67 -19.54 16.16
N VAL A 117 15.27 -18.57 15.34
CA VAL A 117 15.81 -18.39 13.98
C VAL A 117 16.97 -17.39 14.01
N GLU A 118 18.11 -17.80 13.45
CA GLU A 118 19.25 -16.91 13.22
C GLU A 118 19.17 -16.29 11.82
N VAL A 119 19.31 -14.97 11.75
CA VAL A 119 19.35 -14.21 10.49
C VAL A 119 20.66 -13.43 10.42
N ALA A 120 21.27 -13.37 9.24
CA ALA A 120 22.58 -12.74 9.07
C ALA A 120 22.56 -11.23 9.38
N GLU A 121 21.47 -10.55 9.05
CA GLU A 121 21.24 -9.14 9.37
C GLU A 121 19.78 -8.88 9.75
N PHE A 122 19.55 -7.94 10.66
CA PHE A 122 18.21 -7.46 10.97
C PHE A 122 18.25 -6.04 11.59
N PRO A 123 17.37 -5.11 11.15
CA PRO A 123 16.41 -5.24 10.03
C PRO A 123 17.10 -5.39 8.66
N PRO A 124 16.37 -5.76 7.58
CA PRO A 124 16.88 -5.65 6.22
C PRO A 124 17.33 -4.20 5.97
N SER A 125 18.59 -4.01 5.57
CA SER A 125 19.20 -2.68 5.59
C SER A 125 18.60 -1.68 4.59
N ASP A 126 18.07 -2.18 3.48
CA ASP A 126 17.34 -1.42 2.46
C ASP A 126 15.93 -1.03 2.92
N LEU A 127 15.19 -1.97 3.53
CA LEU A 127 13.89 -1.69 4.15
C LEU A 127 14.01 -0.68 5.28
N GLU A 128 15.02 -0.81 6.16
CA GLU A 128 15.27 0.13 7.24
C GLU A 128 15.49 1.54 6.70
N TYR A 129 16.28 1.68 5.64
CA TYR A 129 16.52 2.97 5.01
C TYR A 129 15.29 3.53 4.30
N LEU A 130 14.53 2.70 3.57
CA LEU A 130 13.28 3.12 2.95
C LEU A 130 12.30 3.68 3.99
N CYS A 131 12.22 3.06 5.16
CA CYS A 131 11.41 3.54 6.30
C CYS A 131 11.92 4.86 6.92
N THR A 132 13.10 5.36 6.53
CA THR A 132 13.56 6.71 6.89
C THR A 132 13.09 7.78 5.91
N LEU A 133 12.67 7.38 4.71
CA LEU A 133 12.23 8.28 3.63
C LEU A 133 10.71 8.52 3.66
N VAL A 134 9.93 7.54 4.12
CA VAL A 134 8.46 7.59 4.12
C VAL A 134 7.87 7.02 5.40
N SER A 135 6.74 7.57 5.84
CA SER A 135 5.95 7.03 6.95
C SER A 135 5.20 5.77 6.52
N GLY A 136 4.78 5.68 5.26
CA GLY A 136 4.14 4.49 4.68
C GLY A 136 3.99 4.56 3.17
N ILE A 137 3.66 3.42 2.57
CA ILE A 137 3.50 3.24 1.13
C ILE A 137 2.19 2.48 0.93
N THR A 138 1.17 3.18 0.41
CA THR A 138 -0.25 2.79 0.46
C THR A 138 -0.78 2.26 -0.87
N GLY A 139 0.00 2.35 -1.95
CA GLY A 139 -0.36 1.81 -3.27
C GLY A 139 -1.11 2.79 -4.19
N PRO A 140 -1.38 2.36 -5.43
CA PRO A 140 -2.18 3.09 -6.41
C PRO A 140 -3.68 3.09 -6.10
N GLY A 141 -4.42 4.00 -6.73
CA GLY A 141 -5.87 4.17 -6.57
C GLY A 141 -6.26 5.39 -5.73
N LEU A 142 -7.52 5.81 -5.87
CA LEU A 142 -8.11 6.87 -5.05
C LEU A 142 -8.30 6.41 -3.60
N PRO A 143 -8.42 7.33 -2.62
CA PRO A 143 -8.46 6.98 -1.20
C PRO A 143 -9.44 5.87 -0.83
N PHE A 144 -10.71 5.97 -1.27
CA PHE A 144 -11.71 4.94 -0.98
C PHE A 144 -11.30 3.55 -1.47
N HIS A 145 -10.87 3.44 -2.74
CA HIS A 145 -10.40 2.17 -3.30
C HIS A 145 -9.23 1.59 -2.50
N ARG A 146 -8.27 2.44 -2.10
CA ARG A 146 -7.14 1.96 -1.30
C ARG A 146 -7.57 1.43 0.06
N GLU A 147 -8.51 2.09 0.72
CA GLU A 147 -9.04 1.63 2.01
C GLU A 147 -9.77 0.29 1.91
N THR A 148 -10.47 0.04 0.81
CA THR A 148 -11.30 -1.15 0.62
C THR A 148 -10.57 -2.32 -0.02
N SER A 149 -9.52 -2.06 -0.79
CA SER A 149 -8.90 -3.06 -1.67
C SER A 149 -7.36 -3.13 -1.59
N GLN A 150 -6.65 -2.07 -1.18
CA GLN A 150 -5.18 -2.09 -1.20
C GLN A 150 -4.54 -2.76 0.02
N ILE A 151 -3.39 -3.38 -0.22
CA ILE A 151 -2.50 -3.88 0.83
C ILE A 151 -1.29 -2.99 0.85
N ASP A 152 -1.07 -2.24 1.92
CA ASP A 152 0.12 -1.40 2.09
C ASP A 152 1.39 -2.22 1.81
N PHE A 153 2.38 -1.62 1.13
CA PHE A 153 3.74 -2.13 1.16
C PHE A 153 4.35 -1.86 2.54
N ILE A 154 4.28 -0.61 3.00
CA ILE A 154 4.72 -0.22 4.34
C ILE A 154 3.56 0.44 5.04
N THR A 155 3.02 -0.22 6.08
CA THR A 155 1.94 0.39 6.85
C THR A 155 2.45 1.58 7.66
N PRO A 156 1.76 2.73 7.61
CA PRO A 156 2.00 3.85 8.52
C PRO A 156 1.88 3.42 9.98
N LEU A 157 2.94 3.61 10.76
CA LEU A 157 2.90 3.27 12.19
C LEU A 157 2.17 4.34 12.98
N ARG A 158 0.94 4.01 13.37
CA ARG A 158 0.13 4.81 14.30
C ARG A 158 -0.04 4.06 15.64
N PRO A 159 -0.20 4.75 16.78
CA PRO A 159 -0.43 4.10 18.07
C PRO A 159 -1.59 3.08 17.99
N GLY A 160 -1.34 1.84 18.41
CA GLY A 160 -2.32 0.74 18.37
C GLY A 160 -2.11 -0.28 17.26
N LYS A 161 -1.72 0.12 16.04
CA LYS A 161 -1.46 -0.81 14.91
C LYS A 161 -0.13 -1.57 15.05
N MET A 162 0.86 -0.95 15.69
CA MET A 162 2.22 -1.48 15.81
C MET A 162 2.31 -2.84 16.52
N LYS A 163 1.52 -3.07 17.58
CA LYS A 163 1.59 -4.32 18.36
C LYS A 163 1.19 -5.54 17.52
N ALA A 164 0.14 -5.42 16.72
CA ALA A 164 -0.31 -6.49 15.85
C ALA A 164 0.75 -6.83 14.78
N MET A 165 1.38 -5.81 14.19
CA MET A 165 2.45 -6.03 13.20
C MET A 165 3.70 -6.68 13.82
N ILE A 166 4.10 -6.29 15.04
CA ILE A 166 5.21 -6.94 15.76
C ILE A 166 4.92 -8.42 16.01
N GLN A 167 3.66 -8.76 16.30
CA GLN A 167 3.24 -10.14 16.54
C GLN A 167 3.09 -10.96 15.24
N ALA A 168 2.99 -10.29 14.09
CA ALA A 168 2.88 -10.91 12.76
C ALA A 168 4.25 -11.35 12.20
N VAL A 169 5.04 -12.01 13.05
CA VAL A 169 6.26 -12.73 12.68
C VAL A 169 5.91 -14.22 12.60
N GLY A 170 6.30 -14.91 11.54
CA GLY A 170 5.93 -16.30 11.29
C GLY A 170 7.10 -17.13 10.75
N VAL A 171 7.18 -18.39 11.16
CA VAL A 171 8.05 -19.42 10.54
C VAL A 171 7.13 -20.28 9.68
N PRO A 172 7.21 -20.25 8.35
CA PRO A 172 6.38 -21.11 7.51
C PRO A 172 6.68 -22.58 7.83
N ALA A 173 5.64 -23.42 7.95
CA ALA A 173 5.87 -24.85 8.14
C ALA A 173 6.45 -25.44 6.83
N GLY A 174 7.53 -26.22 6.93
CA GLY A 174 8.07 -26.94 5.79
C GLY A 174 7.09 -28.01 5.28
N SER A 175 7.06 -28.27 3.98
CA SER A 175 6.14 -29.23 3.33
C SER A 175 6.16 -30.64 3.94
N ASP A 176 7.30 -31.03 4.52
CA ASP A 176 7.54 -32.37 5.07
C ASP A 176 7.37 -32.42 6.61
N ALA A 177 7.08 -31.28 7.25
CA ALA A 177 6.90 -31.24 8.68
C ALA A 177 5.49 -31.73 9.03
N ALA A 178 5.41 -32.83 9.79
CA ALA A 178 4.19 -33.29 10.47
C ALA A 178 3.73 -32.33 11.60
N GLY A 179 4.03 -31.03 11.48
CA GLY A 179 3.75 -29.98 12.45
C GLY A 179 2.62 -29.06 12.02
N ASP A 180 2.21 -28.18 12.93
CA ASP A 180 1.12 -27.22 12.74
C ASP A 180 1.31 -26.38 11.47
N HIS A 181 0.46 -26.62 10.48
CA HIS A 181 0.33 -25.75 9.32
C HIS A 181 -0.13 -24.37 9.79
N ASN A 182 0.54 -23.33 9.31
CA ASN A 182 0.10 -21.96 9.52
C ASN A 182 -0.32 -21.34 8.20
N GLN A 183 -0.80 -20.11 8.26
CA GLN A 183 -1.37 -19.43 7.11
C GLN A 183 -0.35 -19.05 6.03
N LEU A 184 0.95 -19.21 6.33
CA LEU A 184 2.04 -19.03 5.38
C LEU A 184 2.52 -20.36 4.78
N THR A 185 2.00 -21.49 5.26
CA THR A 185 2.34 -22.82 4.73
C THR A 185 1.87 -22.94 3.29
N GLY A 186 2.80 -23.21 2.38
CA GLY A 186 2.53 -23.35 0.94
C GLY A 186 2.53 -22.05 0.15
N LEU A 187 2.67 -20.88 0.81
CA LEU A 187 2.93 -19.62 0.10
C LEU A 187 4.37 -19.60 -0.40
N TRP A 188 4.57 -19.09 -1.62
CA TRP A 188 5.87 -19.04 -2.29
C TRP A 188 6.57 -20.42 -2.28
N GLY A 189 5.88 -21.47 -2.71
CA GLY A 189 6.33 -22.86 -2.60
C GLY A 189 7.69 -23.19 -3.23
N ASP A 190 8.17 -22.35 -4.14
CA ASP A 190 9.51 -22.46 -4.75
C ASP A 190 10.64 -21.90 -3.86
N TRP A 191 10.31 -21.34 -2.69
CA TRP A 191 11.24 -20.71 -1.78
C TRP A 191 11.32 -21.45 -0.44
N GLU A 192 12.54 -21.71 0.01
CA GLU A 192 12.81 -22.06 1.39
C GLU A 192 12.82 -20.79 2.23
N ILE A 193 11.88 -20.68 3.18
CA ILE A 193 11.70 -19.48 4.02
C ILE A 193 11.94 -19.84 5.48
N ALA A 194 12.95 -19.24 6.10
CA ALA A 194 13.28 -19.49 7.50
C ALA A 194 12.40 -18.67 8.46
N ILE A 195 12.08 -17.43 8.08
CA ILE A 195 11.29 -16.50 8.90
C ILE A 195 10.68 -15.41 8.00
N VAL A 196 9.50 -14.95 8.37
CA VAL A 196 8.78 -13.84 7.72
C VAL A 196 8.28 -12.87 8.75
N PHE A 197 8.15 -11.60 8.37
CA PHE A 197 7.36 -10.65 9.13
C PHE A 197 6.55 -9.72 8.22
N LYS A 198 5.37 -9.33 8.69
CA LYS A 198 4.47 -8.42 7.98
C LYS A 198 4.98 -6.97 8.06
N ILE A 199 5.16 -6.34 6.91
CA ILE A 199 5.62 -4.94 6.75
C ILE A 199 4.49 -3.99 6.37
N GLY A 200 3.46 -4.50 5.71
CA GLY A 200 2.25 -3.75 5.40
C GLY A 200 1.01 -4.64 5.46
N GLY A 201 -0.12 -4.04 5.84
CA GLY A 201 -1.41 -4.68 5.96
C GLY A 201 -2.41 -4.12 4.97
N GLY A 202 -3.51 -4.85 4.80
CA GLY A 202 -4.65 -4.42 4.00
C GLY A 202 -5.97 -4.71 4.71
N PRO A 203 -7.09 -4.53 4.00
CA PRO A 203 -8.45 -4.70 4.52
C PRO A 203 -8.77 -6.15 4.89
N ARG A 204 -8.03 -7.11 4.32
CA ARG A 204 -8.32 -8.54 4.44
C ARG A 204 -7.37 -9.24 5.41
N GLY A 205 -7.94 -9.77 6.49
CA GLY A 205 -7.35 -10.72 7.44
C GLY A 205 -5.82 -10.74 7.52
N TRP A 206 -5.24 -11.83 7.01
CA TRP A 206 -3.78 -12.01 6.98
C TRP A 206 -3.11 -11.44 5.73
N GLY A 207 -3.87 -11.06 4.69
CA GLY A 207 -3.33 -10.41 3.49
C GLY A 207 -2.42 -9.23 3.83
N GLY A 208 -1.25 -9.17 3.21
CA GLY A 208 -0.16 -8.32 3.64
C GLY A 208 1.03 -8.29 2.70
N SER A 209 1.82 -7.23 2.82
CA SER A 209 3.18 -7.20 2.32
C SER A 209 4.13 -7.76 3.37
N TYR A 210 5.10 -8.54 2.93
CA TYR A 210 5.99 -9.32 3.78
C TYR A 210 7.46 -9.12 3.42
N ALA A 211 8.30 -9.14 4.45
CA ALA A 211 9.72 -9.37 4.32
C ALA A 211 10.04 -10.83 4.70
N LEU A 212 10.72 -11.52 3.80
CA LEU A 212 10.98 -12.96 3.83
C LEU A 212 12.49 -13.18 3.92
N TYR A 213 12.97 -13.88 4.95
CA TYR A 213 14.35 -14.38 4.94
C TYR A 213 14.34 -15.74 4.27
N SER A 214 14.79 -15.78 3.01
CA SER A 214 14.57 -16.93 2.13
C SER A 214 15.79 -17.29 1.29
N ARG A 215 15.69 -18.42 0.57
CA ARG A 215 16.56 -18.83 -0.55
C ARG A 215 15.78 -19.78 -1.48
N ASN A 216 16.27 -20.01 -2.69
CA ASN A 216 15.75 -21.06 -3.58
C ASN A 216 16.89 -21.75 -4.34
N GLU A 217 16.57 -22.70 -5.22
CA GLU A 217 17.58 -23.44 -5.99
C GLU A 217 18.44 -22.53 -6.87
N ASP A 218 17.84 -21.48 -7.46
CA ASP A 218 18.56 -20.51 -8.29
C ASP A 218 19.34 -19.47 -7.47
N ASN A 219 18.95 -19.25 -6.22
CA ASN A 219 19.54 -18.27 -5.30
C ASN A 219 19.79 -18.90 -3.93
N GLU A 220 20.86 -19.70 -3.85
CA GLU A 220 21.24 -20.45 -2.65
C GLU A 220 21.56 -19.56 -1.42
N GLN A 221 21.81 -18.26 -1.63
CA GLN A 221 22.10 -17.30 -0.57
C GLN A 221 20.84 -16.93 0.23
N TRP A 222 20.91 -17.16 1.54
CA TRP A 222 19.96 -16.59 2.50
C TRP A 222 20.05 -15.06 2.54
N LYS A 223 18.97 -14.40 2.16
CA LYS A 223 18.82 -12.93 2.24
C LYS A 223 17.36 -12.55 2.45
N TRP A 224 17.14 -11.29 2.81
CA TRP A 224 15.81 -10.70 2.86
C TRP A 224 15.28 -10.42 1.47
N ARG A 225 14.00 -10.74 1.25
CA ARG A 225 13.24 -10.53 0.01
C ARG A 225 11.84 -10.07 0.34
N TYR A 226 11.08 -9.67 -0.68
CA TYR A 226 9.77 -9.06 -0.50
C TYR A 226 8.72 -9.77 -1.32
N GLY A 227 7.49 -9.81 -0.81
CA GLY A 227 6.35 -10.31 -1.54
C GLY A 227 5.06 -9.81 -0.91
N VAL A 228 3.98 -9.87 -1.68
CA VAL A 228 2.62 -9.60 -1.17
C VAL A 228 1.80 -10.88 -1.24
N HIS A 229 0.89 -11.02 -0.29
CA HIS A 229 -0.09 -12.09 -0.22
C HIS A 229 -1.46 -11.49 -0.03
N ASP A 230 -2.42 -11.90 -0.84
CA ASP A 230 -3.83 -11.54 -0.71
C ASP A 230 -4.68 -12.82 -0.74
N GLU A 231 -4.96 -13.35 0.45
CA GLU A 231 -5.82 -14.52 0.70
C GLU A 231 -5.49 -15.79 -0.12
N GLU A 232 -5.95 -15.90 -1.35
CA GLU A 232 -5.74 -17.07 -2.21
C GLU A 232 -4.58 -16.88 -3.20
N TRP A 233 -3.96 -15.70 -3.21
CA TRP A 233 -2.90 -15.33 -4.14
C TRP A 233 -1.66 -14.83 -3.41
N CYS A 234 -0.49 -15.04 -4.01
CA CYS A 234 0.76 -14.39 -3.62
C CYS A 234 1.54 -13.96 -4.86
N SER A 235 2.26 -12.85 -4.76
CA SER A 235 3.15 -12.39 -5.83
C SER A 235 4.37 -13.30 -5.97
N ASP A 236 5.16 -13.04 -7.02
CA ASP A 236 6.56 -13.43 -7.03
C ASP A 236 7.32 -12.86 -5.81
N VAL A 237 8.51 -13.39 -5.57
CA VAL A 237 9.42 -12.93 -4.51
C VAL A 237 10.49 -12.04 -5.15
N TYR A 238 10.59 -10.81 -4.65
CA TYR A 238 11.47 -9.76 -5.18
C TYR A 238 12.74 -9.65 -4.36
N ASP A 239 13.86 -9.50 -5.05
CA ASP A 239 15.19 -9.57 -4.45
C ASP A 239 15.61 -8.29 -3.71
N SER A 240 14.89 -7.19 -3.95
CA SER A 240 15.20 -5.87 -3.42
C SER A 240 13.94 -5.01 -3.27
N VAL A 241 14.02 -3.97 -2.41
CA VAL A 241 12.94 -2.99 -2.29
C VAL A 241 12.67 -2.23 -3.59
N GLU A 242 13.67 -2.04 -4.45
CA GLU A 242 13.48 -1.31 -5.72
C GLU A 242 12.71 -2.12 -6.74
N GLU A 243 13.01 -3.42 -6.88
CA GLU A 243 12.22 -4.32 -7.72
C GLU A 243 10.79 -4.42 -7.18
N PHE A 244 10.64 -4.53 -5.86
CA PHE A 244 9.33 -4.62 -5.26
C PHE A 244 8.53 -3.32 -5.42
N LEU A 245 9.16 -2.14 -5.30
CA LEU A 245 8.52 -0.84 -5.62
C LEU A 245 8.09 -0.78 -7.09
N GLY A 246 8.88 -1.31 -8.01
CA GLY A 246 8.55 -1.37 -9.43
C GLY A 246 7.31 -2.22 -9.70
N PHE A 247 7.20 -3.39 -9.07
CA PHE A 247 5.99 -4.20 -9.11
C PHE A 247 4.81 -3.52 -8.41
N TYR A 248 5.03 -3.03 -7.19
CA TYR A 248 4.00 -2.54 -6.29
C TYR A 248 3.35 -1.23 -6.80
N ALA A 249 4.04 -0.47 -7.65
CA ALA A 249 3.45 0.65 -8.39
C ALA A 249 2.22 0.24 -9.22
N HIS A 250 2.15 -1.02 -9.63
CA HIS A 250 1.11 -1.59 -10.49
C HIS A 250 0.25 -2.65 -9.80
N PHE A 251 0.54 -2.96 -8.53
CA PHE A 251 -0.19 -3.98 -7.80
C PHE A 251 -1.58 -3.48 -7.46
N ASN A 252 -2.61 -4.19 -7.95
CA ASN A 252 -4.03 -3.88 -7.72
C ASN A 252 -4.37 -2.40 -8.03
N GLU A 253 -3.84 -1.88 -9.15
CA GLU A 253 -4.22 -0.58 -9.69
C GLU A 253 -5.74 -0.50 -9.89
N GLN A 254 -6.34 0.60 -9.43
CA GLN A 254 -7.75 0.87 -9.69
C GLN A 254 -7.94 1.13 -11.18
N THR A 255 -8.76 0.32 -11.84
CA THR A 255 -9.10 0.52 -13.24
C THR A 255 -10.21 1.55 -13.40
N GLU A 256 -10.48 1.98 -14.63
CA GLU A 256 -11.66 2.81 -14.91
C GLU A 256 -12.97 2.06 -14.60
N GLU A 257 -13.00 0.74 -14.78
CA GLU A 257 -14.16 -0.10 -14.45
C GLU A 257 -14.39 -0.15 -12.95
N ASP A 258 -13.33 -0.38 -12.15
CA ASP A 258 -13.42 -0.32 -10.69
C ASP A 258 -13.89 1.06 -10.21
N LEU A 259 -13.40 2.13 -10.84
CA LEU A 259 -13.83 3.49 -10.53
C LEU A 259 -15.30 3.73 -10.88
N GLU A 260 -15.81 3.18 -11.99
CA GLU A 260 -17.23 3.23 -12.34
C GLU A 260 -18.10 2.55 -11.28
N ASP A 261 -17.68 1.36 -10.82
CA ASP A 261 -18.38 0.60 -9.79
C ASP A 261 -18.35 1.30 -8.41
N ASP A 262 -17.28 2.04 -8.12
CA ASP A 262 -17.12 2.81 -6.89
C ASP A 262 -18.01 4.08 -6.87
N ILE A 263 -18.38 4.64 -8.02
CA ILE A 263 -19.17 5.89 -8.10
C ILE A 263 -20.63 5.63 -7.73
N THR A 264 -21.10 6.24 -6.65
CA THR A 264 -22.53 6.28 -6.33
C THR A 264 -23.29 7.15 -7.33
N SER A 265 -24.22 6.54 -8.08
CA SER A 265 -25.10 7.28 -9.01
C SER A 265 -25.89 8.40 -8.32
N LEU A 266 -26.20 9.47 -9.05
CA LEU A 266 -26.96 10.59 -8.48
C LEU A 266 -28.39 10.19 -8.05
N GLU A 267 -28.99 9.21 -8.72
CA GLU A 267 -30.30 8.67 -8.31
C GLU A 267 -30.22 7.91 -6.98
N GLY A 268 -29.09 7.26 -6.70
CA GLY A 268 -28.85 6.56 -5.42
C GLY A 268 -28.63 7.47 -4.22
N LEU A 269 -28.36 8.76 -4.45
CA LEU A 269 -28.12 9.77 -3.40
C LEU A 269 -29.36 10.60 -3.03
N VAL A 270 -30.48 10.43 -3.76
CA VAL A 270 -31.77 11.14 -3.54
C VAL A 270 -32.68 10.37 -2.61
#